data_AF-A0AAX6IHH4-F1
#
_entry.id   AF-A0AAX6IHH4-F1
#
_cell.length_a   1.000
_cell.length_b   1.000
_cell.length_c   1.000
_cell.angle_alpha   90.00
_cell.angle_beta   90.00
_cell.angle_gamma   90.00
#
_symmetry.space_group_name_H-M   'P 1'
#
loop_
_entity.id
_entity.type
_entity.pdbx_description
1 polymer ?
#
loop_
_entity_poly.entity_id
_entity_poly.type
_entity_poly.pdbx_seq_one_letter_code
_entity_poly.pdbx_strand_id
1 'polypeptide(L)'
;MWIRHCNQMNIEDELYQLRPMNCPYHILVYKRKLHSYREFPIRVAELGTIYRYELSGTLHGLFRVRGFTQDDAHIFCLEDQIKGEIRGVLDLTEEILLQFGFNKYEVSLSTRPEKLLALMIYGRRTIALREALEDKGWDYQIDEGGGAFYGPKIDLKIEDALGRKWQCSTVQVDFNLPQRFDILC
;
A
#
# COMPACT_ATOMS: atom_id res chain seq x y z
N MET A 1 -1.74 -3.44 12.21
CA MET A 1 -0.66 -2.74 12.94
C MET A 1 -0.99 -1.26 12.98
N TRP A 2 -1.20 -0.69 14.18
CA TRP A 2 -1.57 0.72 14.33
C TRP A 2 -0.38 1.61 13.96
N ILE A 3 -0.57 2.56 13.05
CA ILE A 3 0.41 3.63 12.84
C ILE A 3 0.35 4.52 14.08
N ARG A 4 1.38 4.45 14.91
CA ARG A 4 1.55 5.39 16.02
C ARG A 4 2.12 6.68 15.45
N HIS A 5 1.50 7.78 15.82
CA HIS A 5 1.89 9.11 15.36
C HIS A 5 2.95 9.68 16.29
N CYS A 6 3.90 10.44 15.73
CA CYS A 6 4.74 11.32 16.53
C CYS A 6 3.88 12.39 17.19
N ASN A 7 4.33 12.98 18.29
CA ASN A 7 3.63 14.10 18.91
C ASN A 7 3.49 15.27 17.92
N GLN A 8 2.37 15.97 18.00
CA GLN A 8 2.13 17.18 17.22
C GLN A 8 3.06 18.31 17.68
N MET A 9 3.51 19.12 16.73
CA MET A 9 4.23 20.36 16.98
C MET A 9 3.23 21.51 17.02
N ASN A 10 3.26 22.34 18.06
CA ASN A 10 2.48 23.57 18.11
C ASN A 10 3.33 24.73 17.59
N ILE A 11 2.88 25.38 16.52
CA ILE A 11 3.52 26.54 15.90
C ILE A 11 2.43 27.59 15.73
N GLU A 12 2.54 28.72 16.43
CA GLU A 12 1.60 29.85 16.32
C GLU A 12 0.12 29.44 16.47
N ASP A 13 -0.17 28.62 17.49
CA ASP A 13 -1.50 28.07 17.81
C ASP A 13 -2.06 27.07 16.78
N GLU A 14 -1.28 26.71 15.77
CA GLU A 14 -1.59 25.63 14.84
C GLU A 14 -0.84 24.34 15.18
N LEU A 15 -1.54 23.20 15.02
CA LEU A 15 -0.99 21.88 15.27
C LEU A 15 -0.50 21.25 13.97
N TYR A 16 0.80 21.04 13.89
CA TYR A 16 1.48 20.37 12.78
C TYR A 16 1.79 18.92 13.15
N GLN A 17 1.55 18.02 12.20
CA GLN A 17 1.84 16.59 12.35
C GLN A 17 2.83 16.17 11.28
N LEU A 18 3.90 15.46 11.69
CA LEU A 18 4.77 14.79 10.74
C LEU A 18 4.00 13.71 9.99
N ARG A 19 4.10 13.70 8.66
CA ARG A 19 3.39 12.76 7.79
C ARG A 19 3.83 11.31 8.07
N PRO A 20 2.91 10.40 8.38
CA PRO A 20 3.23 8.98 8.56
C PRO A 20 3.03 8.12 7.30
N MET A 21 2.47 8.71 6.24
CA MET A 21 2.18 8.11 4.92
C MET A 21 1.93 9.23 3.90
N ASN A 22 2.12 8.97 2.60
CA ASN A 22 1.94 9.99 1.56
C ASN A 22 0.50 10.02 0.98
N CYS A 23 -0.31 8.98 1.21
CA CYS A 23 -1.64 8.79 0.59
C CYS A 23 -2.55 10.03 0.66
N PRO A 24 -2.76 10.70 1.82
CA PRO A 24 -3.61 11.88 1.89
C PRO A 24 -3.13 13.03 1.00
N TYR A 25 -1.82 13.18 0.85
CA TYR A 25 -1.22 14.25 0.06
C TYR A 25 -1.37 13.99 -1.44
N HIS A 26 -1.22 12.74 -1.88
CA HIS A 26 -1.48 12.36 -3.27
C HIS A 26 -2.95 12.59 -3.66
N ILE A 27 -3.88 12.40 -2.72
CA ILE A 27 -5.30 12.75 -2.94
C ILE A 27 -5.47 14.27 -3.09
N LEU A 28 -4.78 15.09 -2.29
CA LEU A 28 -4.83 16.55 -2.46
C LEU A 28 -4.26 16.99 -3.82
N VAL A 29 -3.20 16.32 -4.30
CA VAL A 29 -2.66 16.54 -5.65
C VAL A 29 -3.68 16.19 -6.72
N TYR A 30 -4.37 15.06 -6.59
CA TYR A 30 -5.48 14.68 -7.48
C TYR A 30 -6.60 15.74 -7.45
N LYS A 31 -7.02 16.19 -6.26
CA LYS A 31 -8.08 17.21 -6.11
C LYS A 31 -7.74 18.60 -6.65
N ARG A 32 -6.47 18.86 -7.01
CA ARG A 32 -6.05 20.17 -7.54
C ARG A 32 -6.78 20.54 -8.83
N LYS A 33 -7.19 19.57 -9.64
CA LYS A 33 -7.94 19.81 -10.89
C LYS A 33 -9.09 18.82 -11.05
N LEU A 34 -10.06 19.18 -11.88
CA LEU A 34 -11.10 18.26 -12.32
C LEU A 34 -10.49 17.26 -13.31
N HIS A 35 -10.93 16.00 -13.20
CA HIS A 35 -10.45 14.90 -14.01
C HIS A 35 -11.56 14.34 -14.90
N SER A 36 -11.21 14.02 -16.15
CA SER A 36 -12.11 13.32 -17.07
C SER A 36 -11.84 11.82 -17.01
N TYR A 37 -12.85 10.99 -17.23
CA TYR A 37 -12.69 9.52 -17.28
C TYR A 37 -11.62 9.07 -18.30
N ARG A 38 -11.35 9.88 -19.33
CA ARG A 38 -10.33 9.64 -20.36
C ARG A 38 -8.89 9.82 -19.87
N GLU A 39 -8.70 10.52 -18.75
CA GLU A 39 -7.37 10.70 -18.15
C GLU A 39 -6.94 9.50 -17.32
N PHE A 40 -7.85 8.59 -16.96
CA PHE A 40 -7.50 7.39 -16.19
C PHE A 40 -6.80 6.33 -17.06
N PRO A 41 -5.81 5.62 -16.51
CA PRO A 41 -5.33 5.70 -15.12
C PRO A 41 -4.36 6.85 -14.85
N ILE A 42 -4.53 7.53 -13.71
CA ILE A 42 -3.64 8.60 -13.24
C ILE A 42 -2.70 8.02 -12.19
N ARG A 43 -1.39 8.13 -12.43
CA ARG A 43 -0.36 7.56 -11.55
C ARG A 43 0.46 8.68 -10.93
N VAL A 44 0.56 8.68 -9.60
CA VAL A 44 1.36 9.64 -8.81
C VAL A 44 2.38 8.84 -8.02
N ALA A 45 3.66 9.19 -8.15
CA ALA A 45 4.75 8.55 -7.42
C ALA A 45 5.58 9.60 -6.67
N GLU A 46 6.04 9.26 -5.47
CA GLU A 46 6.88 10.10 -4.63
C GLU A 46 7.91 9.24 -3.90
N LEU A 47 9.18 9.66 -3.92
CA LEU A 47 10.17 9.20 -2.93
C LEU A 47 9.95 9.98 -1.62
N GLY A 48 8.86 9.64 -0.92
CA GLY A 48 8.37 10.42 0.21
C GLY A 48 8.97 9.98 1.54
N THR A 49 9.73 10.86 2.19
CA THR A 49 10.18 10.64 3.58
C THR A 49 9.01 10.78 4.55
N ILE A 50 8.78 9.72 5.33
CA ILE A 50 7.72 9.65 6.33
C ILE A 50 8.30 9.36 7.71
N TYR A 51 7.52 9.67 8.74
CA TYR A 51 7.89 9.43 10.12
C TYR A 51 6.81 8.65 10.87
N ARG A 52 7.21 7.57 11.54
CA ARG A 52 6.32 6.73 12.36
C ARG A 52 6.90 6.57 13.76
N TYR A 53 6.03 6.65 14.76
CA TYR A 53 6.44 6.46 16.14
C TYR A 53 6.58 4.97 16.47
N GLU A 54 7.76 4.42 16.20
CA GLU A 54 8.12 3.08 16.62
C GLU A 54 8.66 3.07 18.06
N LEU A 55 8.27 2.04 18.83
CA LEU A 55 8.75 1.84 20.21
C LEU A 55 10.27 1.69 20.19
N SER A 56 10.97 2.36 21.10
CA SER A 56 12.44 2.36 21.14
C SER A 56 13.03 0.95 21.21
N GLY A 57 12.42 0.06 21.99
CA GLY A 57 12.84 -1.35 22.10
C GLY A 57 12.60 -2.21 20.86
N THR A 58 11.97 -1.68 19.82
CA THR A 58 11.70 -2.40 18.55
C THR A 58 12.55 -1.90 17.39
N LEU A 59 13.34 -0.84 17.58
CA LEU A 59 14.21 -0.31 16.54
C LEU A 59 15.35 -1.28 16.23
N HIS A 60 15.64 -1.48 14.96
CA HIS A 60 16.66 -2.45 14.54
C HIS A 60 17.33 -2.05 13.23
N GLY A 61 18.61 -1.65 13.31
CA GLY A 61 19.43 -1.28 12.16
C GLY A 61 18.71 -0.32 11.21
N LEU A 62 18.67 -0.69 9.93
CA LEU A 62 17.89 0.00 8.90
C LEU A 62 16.52 -0.65 8.63
N PHE A 63 16.26 -1.85 9.17
CA PHE A 63 15.03 -2.60 8.94
C PHE A 63 13.83 -2.01 9.68
N ARG A 64 14.05 -1.39 10.84
CA ARG A 64 12.97 -0.74 11.62
C ARG A 64 13.46 0.56 12.23
N VAL A 65 13.08 1.67 11.60
CA VAL A 65 13.48 3.03 11.94
C VAL A 65 12.25 3.94 12.06
N ARG A 66 12.43 5.11 12.68
CA ARG A 66 11.34 6.09 12.85
C ARG A 66 11.15 7.01 11.65
N GLY A 67 12.18 7.20 10.83
CA GLY A 67 12.13 8.03 9.64
C GLY A 67 12.74 7.25 8.48
N PHE A 68 11.99 7.12 7.39
CA PHE A 68 12.42 6.40 6.20
C PHE A 68 11.70 6.95 4.96
N THR A 69 12.33 6.78 3.81
CA THR A 69 11.76 7.15 2.51
C THR A 69 11.18 5.91 1.88
N GLN A 70 9.93 6.00 1.44
CA GLN A 70 9.28 4.96 0.66
C GLN A 70 9.22 5.40 -0.80
N ASP A 71 9.43 4.46 -1.70
CA ASP A 71 9.09 4.53 -3.12
C ASP A 71 7.58 4.36 -3.30
N ASP A 72 6.82 5.33 -2.78
CA ASP A 72 5.38 5.25 -2.65
C ASP A 72 4.68 5.74 -3.93
N ALA A 73 3.65 5.02 -4.36
CA ALA A 73 2.90 5.33 -5.56
C ALA A 73 1.40 5.08 -5.37
N HIS A 74 0.59 5.93 -5.99
CA HIS A 74 -0.86 5.87 -5.93
C HIS A 74 -1.42 5.95 -7.35
N ILE A 75 -2.25 4.97 -7.68
CA ILE A 75 -2.90 4.85 -8.99
C ILE A 75 -4.39 5.10 -8.79
N PHE A 76 -4.89 6.20 -9.36
CA PHE A 76 -6.31 6.45 -9.49
C PHE A 76 -6.75 5.85 -10.82
N CYS A 77 -7.70 4.92 -10.78
CA CYS A 77 -8.17 4.21 -11.96
C CYS A 77 -9.65 3.86 -11.83
N LEU A 78 -10.26 3.55 -12.97
CA LEU A 78 -11.63 3.05 -13.05
C LEU A 78 -11.71 1.61 -12.54
N GLU A 79 -12.89 1.16 -12.09
CA GLU A 79 -13.06 -0.19 -11.51
C GLU A 79 -12.63 -1.32 -12.48
N ASP A 80 -12.88 -1.14 -13.78
CA ASP A 80 -12.52 -2.09 -14.84
C ASP A 80 -11.01 -2.11 -15.14
N GLN A 81 -10.27 -1.07 -14.75
CA GLN A 81 -8.83 -0.95 -14.94
C GLN A 81 -8.02 -1.56 -13.79
N ILE A 82 -8.63 -1.81 -12.62
CA ILE A 82 -7.95 -2.24 -11.39
C ILE A 82 -7.09 -3.50 -11.62
N LYS A 83 -7.65 -4.53 -12.26
CA LYS A 83 -6.93 -5.80 -12.50
C LYS A 83 -5.66 -5.57 -13.33
N GLY A 84 -5.76 -4.76 -14.39
CA GLY A 84 -4.63 -4.45 -15.27
C GLY A 84 -3.54 -3.65 -14.55
N GLU A 85 -3.93 -2.67 -13.74
CA GLU A 85 -2.97 -1.86 -12.97
C GLU A 85 -2.27 -2.68 -11.88
N ILE A 86 -2.98 -3.56 -11.17
CA ILE A 86 -2.37 -4.48 -10.19
C ILE A 86 -1.32 -5.35 -10.90
N ARG A 87 -1.67 -5.95 -12.03
CA ARG A 87 -0.74 -6.79 -12.79
C ARG A 87 0.50 -6.01 -13.22
N GLY A 88 0.34 -4.81 -13.77
CA GLY A 88 1.48 -3.97 -14.15
C GLY A 88 2.40 -3.61 -12.98
N VAL A 89 1.84 -3.37 -11.78
CA VAL A 89 2.64 -3.13 -10.57
C VAL A 89 3.36 -4.40 -10.11
N LEU A 90 2.73 -5.56 -10.20
CA LEU A 90 3.38 -6.84 -9.89
C LEU A 90 4.51 -7.16 -10.88
N ASP A 91 4.31 -6.89 -12.18
CA ASP A 91 5.34 -7.03 -13.21
C ASP A 91 6.55 -6.13 -12.93
N LEU A 92 6.32 -4.86 -12.59
CA LEU A 92 7.39 -3.93 -12.20
C LEU A 92 8.11 -4.40 -10.92
N THR A 93 7.37 -4.90 -9.93
CA THR A 93 7.95 -5.40 -8.69
C THR A 93 8.85 -6.60 -8.95
N GLU A 94 8.40 -7.54 -9.80
CA GLU A 94 9.19 -8.70 -10.21
C GLU A 94 10.48 -8.30 -10.93
N GLU A 95 10.40 -7.35 -11.87
CA GLU A 95 11.58 -6.84 -12.58
C GLU A 95 12.62 -6.28 -11.61
N ILE A 96 12.19 -5.46 -10.65
CA ILE A 96 13.06 -4.87 -9.63
C ILE A 96 13.69 -5.98 -8.77
N LEU A 97 12.90 -6.90 -8.24
CA LEU A 97 13.41 -7.98 -7.40
C LEU A 97 14.44 -8.85 -8.12
N LEU A 98 14.17 -9.20 -9.40
CA LEU A 98 15.09 -9.97 -10.23
C LEU A 98 16.40 -9.22 -10.50
N GLN A 99 16.36 -7.91 -10.74
CA GLN A 99 17.56 -7.08 -10.91
C GLN A 99 18.45 -7.06 -9.67
N PHE A 100 17.85 -7.11 -8.47
CA PHE A 100 18.59 -7.21 -7.20
C PHE A 100 19.01 -8.65 -6.85
N GLY A 101 18.71 -9.64 -7.68
CA GLY A 101 19.09 -11.04 -7.47
C GLY A 101 18.13 -11.83 -6.57
N PHE A 102 16.97 -11.27 -6.21
CA PHE A 102 15.93 -11.96 -5.46
C PHE A 102 15.06 -12.79 -6.41
N ASN A 103 15.41 -14.08 -6.55
CA ASN A 103 14.67 -15.04 -7.38
C ASN A 103 13.65 -15.87 -6.58
N LYS A 104 13.63 -15.73 -5.26
CA LYS A 104 12.72 -16.43 -4.35
C LYS A 104 12.01 -15.40 -3.46
N TYR A 105 10.70 -15.36 -3.58
CA TYR A 105 9.84 -14.54 -2.74
C TYR A 105 8.52 -15.26 -2.50
N GLU A 106 7.92 -15.02 -1.35
CA GLU A 106 6.59 -15.50 -1.01
C GLU A 106 5.58 -14.41 -1.25
N VAL A 107 4.48 -14.78 -1.90
CA VAL A 107 3.35 -13.89 -2.14
C VAL A 107 2.24 -14.26 -1.15
N SER A 108 1.75 -13.28 -0.40
CA SER A 108 0.62 -13.46 0.49
C SER A 108 -0.52 -12.49 0.15
N LEU A 109 -1.73 -13.04 -0.01
CA LEU A 109 -2.97 -12.29 -0.13
C LEU A 109 -3.58 -12.13 1.27
N SER A 110 -3.38 -10.95 1.84
CA SER A 110 -3.86 -10.59 3.17
C SER A 110 -5.34 -10.20 3.13
N THR A 111 -6.20 -10.98 3.81
CA THR A 111 -7.67 -10.82 3.81
C THR A 111 -8.19 -10.17 5.11
N ARG A 112 -9.51 -10.01 5.21
CA ARG A 112 -10.16 -9.09 6.17
C ARG A 112 -9.89 -9.50 7.62
N PRO A 113 -9.47 -8.58 8.51
CA PRO A 113 -9.61 -8.83 9.94
C PRO A 113 -11.09 -8.87 10.33
N GLU A 114 -11.49 -9.78 11.22
CA GLU A 114 -12.90 -10.06 11.60
C GLU A 114 -13.73 -8.80 11.92
N LYS A 115 -13.08 -7.75 12.44
CA LYS A 115 -13.73 -6.64 13.15
C LYS A 115 -14.26 -5.44 12.35
N LEU A 116 -14.07 -5.24 11.03
CA LEU A 116 -14.56 -4.00 10.39
C LEU A 116 -14.81 -4.03 8.86
N LEU A 117 -15.62 -3.05 8.42
CA LEU A 117 -16.14 -2.71 7.06
C LEU A 117 -17.18 -3.68 6.47
N ALA A 118 -18.20 -3.09 5.83
CA ALA A 118 -19.36 -3.78 5.25
C ALA A 118 -18.94 -4.83 4.22
N LEU A 119 -19.50 -6.05 4.36
CA LEU A 119 -19.15 -7.29 3.66
C LEU A 119 -18.94 -7.14 2.14
N MET A 120 -19.79 -6.33 1.48
CA MET A 120 -19.82 -6.23 0.02
C MET A 120 -18.61 -5.52 -0.58
N ILE A 121 -18.12 -4.45 0.05
CA ILE A 121 -17.02 -3.67 -0.49
C ILE A 121 -15.74 -4.51 -0.45
N TYR A 122 -15.50 -5.24 0.66
CA TYR A 122 -14.33 -6.09 0.83
C TYR A 122 -14.28 -7.26 -0.16
N GLY A 123 -15.45 -7.83 -0.48
CA GLY A 123 -15.57 -8.90 -1.48
C GLY A 123 -15.01 -8.46 -2.83
N ARG A 124 -15.44 -7.30 -3.34
CA ARG A 124 -14.95 -6.78 -4.65
C ARG A 124 -13.44 -6.52 -4.66
N ARG A 125 -12.89 -5.93 -3.59
CA ARG A 125 -11.44 -5.65 -3.50
C ARG A 125 -10.61 -6.94 -3.51
N THR A 126 -11.08 -7.94 -2.77
CA THR A 126 -10.38 -9.23 -2.64
C THR A 126 -10.44 -10.02 -3.95
N ILE A 127 -11.58 -9.95 -4.65
CA ILE A 127 -11.74 -10.56 -5.97
C ILE A 127 -10.75 -9.95 -6.97
N ALA A 128 -10.65 -8.61 -7.05
CA ALA A 128 -9.74 -7.96 -8.00
C ALA A 128 -8.27 -8.35 -7.76
N LEU A 129 -7.82 -8.42 -6.50
CA LEU A 129 -6.46 -8.86 -6.16
C LEU A 129 -6.24 -10.35 -6.46
N ARG A 130 -7.22 -11.19 -6.14
CA ARG A 130 -7.18 -12.63 -6.44
C ARG A 130 -7.11 -12.89 -7.94
N GLU A 131 -7.99 -12.27 -8.71
CA GLU A 131 -8.02 -12.41 -10.17
C GLU A 131 -6.74 -11.91 -10.81
N ALA A 132 -6.12 -10.85 -10.29
CA ALA A 132 -4.83 -10.37 -10.77
C ALA A 132 -3.69 -11.37 -10.49
N LEU A 133 -3.68 -12.00 -9.31
CA LEU A 133 -2.71 -13.04 -8.96
C LEU A 133 -2.89 -14.32 -9.79
N GLU A 134 -4.14 -14.76 -9.98
CA GLU A 134 -4.48 -15.94 -10.79
C GLU A 134 -4.11 -15.71 -12.27
N ASP A 135 -4.38 -14.52 -12.81
CA ASP A 135 -4.02 -14.12 -14.18
C ASP A 135 -2.50 -14.04 -14.40
N LYS A 136 -1.75 -13.60 -13.38
CA LYS A 136 -0.29 -13.59 -13.38
C LYS A 136 0.30 -14.99 -13.26
N GLY A 137 -0.47 -15.96 -12.73
CA GLY A 137 -0.03 -17.35 -12.54
C GLY A 137 0.94 -17.54 -11.37
N TRP A 138 0.89 -16.66 -10.36
CA TRP A 138 1.72 -16.77 -9.18
C TRP A 138 1.06 -17.61 -8.10
N ASP A 139 1.85 -18.48 -7.46
CA ASP A 139 1.44 -19.14 -6.23
C ASP A 139 1.39 -18.13 -5.08
N TYR A 140 0.31 -18.15 -4.31
CA TYR A 140 0.15 -17.26 -3.17
C TYR A 140 -0.50 -17.98 -1.98
N GLN A 141 -0.19 -17.50 -0.78
CA GLN A 141 -0.82 -17.94 0.46
C GLN A 141 -1.91 -16.95 0.89
N ILE A 142 -2.99 -17.45 1.49
CA ILE A 142 -4.01 -16.59 2.09
C ILE A 142 -3.60 -16.34 3.54
N ASP A 143 -3.39 -15.06 3.88
CA ASP A 143 -3.16 -14.62 5.26
C ASP A 143 -4.48 -14.10 5.83
N GLU A 144 -5.21 -14.96 6.54
CA GLU A 144 -6.51 -14.63 7.14
C GLU A 144 -6.34 -13.61 8.26
N GLY A 145 -6.87 -12.40 8.04
CA GLY A 145 -6.81 -11.31 9.02
C GLY A 145 -5.52 -10.45 8.97
N GLY A 146 -4.57 -10.76 8.09
CA GLY A 146 -3.36 -9.95 7.84
C GLY A 146 -3.63 -8.62 7.12
N GLY A 147 -4.85 -8.41 6.62
CA GLY A 147 -5.25 -7.21 5.89
C GLY A 147 -5.15 -5.93 6.72
N ALA A 148 -4.74 -4.83 6.08
CA ALA A 148 -4.80 -3.52 6.71
C ALA A 148 -6.26 -3.06 6.87
N PHE A 149 -6.52 -2.14 7.79
CA PHE A 149 -7.87 -1.57 8.02
C PHE A 149 -8.52 -1.02 6.73
N TYR A 150 -7.69 -0.58 5.79
CA TYR A 150 -8.12 0.12 4.58
C TYR A 150 -8.33 -0.80 3.37
N GLY A 151 -8.07 -2.11 3.46
CA GLY A 151 -8.36 -3.06 2.37
C GLY A 151 -7.50 -4.33 2.37
N PRO A 152 -7.85 -5.31 1.51
CA PRO A 152 -6.96 -6.42 1.21
C PRO A 152 -5.70 -5.92 0.49
N LYS A 153 -4.62 -6.68 0.62
CA LYS A 153 -3.32 -6.34 0.04
C LYS A 153 -2.56 -7.60 -0.36
N ILE A 154 -1.72 -7.46 -1.37
CA ILE A 154 -0.72 -8.44 -1.76
C ILE A 154 0.59 -7.99 -1.13
N ASP A 155 1.20 -8.84 -0.31
CA ASP A 155 2.50 -8.60 0.28
C ASP A 155 3.52 -9.57 -0.33
N LEU A 156 4.67 -9.05 -0.77
CA LEU A 156 5.80 -9.84 -1.24
C LEU A 156 6.87 -9.88 -0.16
N LYS A 157 7.24 -11.10 0.24
CA LYS A 157 8.26 -11.36 1.27
C LYS A 157 9.50 -11.96 0.61
N ILE A 158 10.62 -11.28 0.70
CA ILE A 158 11.92 -11.81 0.23
C ILE A 158 12.59 -12.62 1.34
N GLU A 159 13.38 -13.61 0.96
CA GLU A 159 14.21 -14.39 1.88
C GLU A 159 15.65 -13.84 1.88
N ASP A 160 16.21 -13.57 3.06
CA ASP A 160 17.61 -13.20 3.19
C ASP A 160 18.55 -14.42 3.17
N ALA A 161 19.86 -14.19 3.13
CA ALA A 161 20.87 -15.26 3.09
C ALA A 161 20.84 -16.19 4.33
N LEU A 162 20.14 -15.81 5.41
CA LEU A 162 19.98 -16.57 6.64
C LEU A 162 18.61 -17.27 6.73
N GLY A 163 17.81 -17.22 5.66
CA GLY A 163 16.48 -17.83 5.59
C GLY A 163 15.38 -17.03 6.29
N ARG A 164 15.63 -15.76 6.64
CA ARG A 164 14.62 -14.90 7.28
C ARG A 164 13.80 -14.21 6.21
N LYS A 165 12.50 -14.09 6.47
CA LYS A 165 11.55 -13.48 5.55
C LYS A 165 11.31 -12.02 5.90
N TRP A 166 11.42 -11.15 4.90
CA TRP A 166 11.24 -9.71 5.04
C TRP A 166 10.16 -9.24 4.06
N GLN A 167 9.12 -8.60 4.57
CA GLN A 167 8.13 -7.96 3.72
C GLN A 167 8.74 -6.69 3.10
N CYS A 168 8.80 -6.64 1.77
CA CYS A 168 9.40 -5.52 1.05
C CYS A 168 8.38 -4.73 0.24
N SER A 169 7.59 -5.42 -0.60
CA SER A 169 6.65 -4.76 -1.50
C SER A 169 5.22 -5.08 -1.12
N THR A 170 4.34 -4.10 -1.26
CA THR A 170 2.92 -4.23 -0.97
C THR A 170 2.09 -3.55 -2.05
N VAL A 171 1.11 -4.27 -2.58
CA VAL A 171 0.07 -3.71 -3.47
C VAL A 171 -1.26 -3.73 -2.72
N GLN A 172 -1.89 -2.58 -2.58
CA GLN A 172 -3.13 -2.45 -1.82
C GLN A 172 -4.21 -1.77 -2.66
N VAL A 173 -5.44 -2.28 -2.52
CA VAL A 173 -6.63 -1.67 -3.14
C VAL A 173 -7.45 -0.97 -2.05
N ASP A 174 -7.58 0.35 -2.18
CA ASP A 174 -8.28 1.20 -1.22
C ASP A 174 -9.45 1.96 -1.88
N PHE A 175 -10.67 1.68 -1.43
CA PHE A 175 -11.87 2.46 -1.79
C PHE A 175 -12.38 3.32 -0.61
N ASN A 176 -11.77 3.21 0.58
CA ASN A 176 -12.16 3.97 1.76
C ASN A 176 -11.59 5.39 1.72
N LEU A 177 -10.31 5.57 1.34
CA LEU A 177 -9.74 6.91 1.22
C LEU A 177 -10.45 7.77 0.16
N PRO A 178 -10.75 7.27 -1.06
CA PRO A 178 -11.54 8.01 -2.04
C PRO A 178 -12.87 8.52 -1.49
N GLN A 179 -13.62 7.66 -0.78
CA GLN A 179 -14.89 8.01 -0.15
C GLN A 179 -14.74 9.06 0.96
N ARG A 180 -13.69 8.97 1.78
CA ARG A 180 -13.43 9.93 2.88
C ARG A 180 -13.05 11.32 2.40
N PHE A 181 -12.45 11.41 1.22
CA PHE A 181 -12.00 12.67 0.63
C PHE A 181 -12.96 13.21 -0.44
N ASP A 182 -14.12 12.58 -0.61
CA ASP A 182 -15.13 12.92 -1.62
C ASP A 182 -14.54 13.06 -3.03
N ILE A 183 -13.73 12.07 -3.45
CA ILE A 183 -13.23 11.98 -4.81
C ILE A 183 -13.92 10.87 -5.58
N LEU A 184 -14.23 11.14 -6.84
CA LEU A 184 -14.76 10.19 -7.79
C LEU A 184 -13.63 9.76 -8.72
N CYS A 185 -13.47 8.44 -8.83
CA CYS A 185 -12.61 7.78 -9.80
C CYS A 185 -13.54 7.07 -10.79
#